data_AF-A0AAD5BHI0-F1
#
_entry.id   AF-A0AAD5BHI0-F1
#
_cell.length_a   1.000
_cell.length_b   1.000
_cell.length_c   1.000
_cell.angle_alpha   90.00
_cell.angle_beta   90.00
_cell.angle_gamma   90.00
#
_symmetry.space_group_name_H-M   'P 1'
#
loop_
_entity.id
_entity.type
_entity.pdbx_description
1 polymer ?
#
loop_
_entity_poly.entity_id
_entity_poly.type
_entity_poly.pdbx_seq_one_letter_code
_entity_poly.pdbx_strand_id
1 'polypeptide(L)'
;MSQLKKTNLNSVRDLQKTTDENLNSVLQQLGYDESFIITDVKLGLGVATVAIAGLLFLADKKYQFKDIYSITVAACVVYGVLNAILFLINLKYKNVKYIGDDSKGSRITIASDIKKYEPYYNVTITVKDTVVTAAIPFNKFFDVIGYFNRDEFIKLISEEINKVDKKHQ
;
A
#
# COMPACT_ATOMS: atom_id res chain seq x y z
N MET A 1 7.18 17.48 -18.53
CA MET A 1 6.03 16.77 -19.13
C MET A 1 6.22 15.28 -18.84
N SER A 2 5.48 14.71 -17.89
CA SER A 2 5.54 13.27 -17.63
C SER A 2 5.04 12.55 -18.87
N GLN A 3 5.91 11.78 -19.52
CA GLN A 3 5.51 11.00 -20.69
C GLN A 3 4.41 10.03 -20.26
N LEU A 4 3.24 10.16 -20.89
CA LEU A 4 2.13 9.24 -20.69
C LEU A 4 2.62 7.84 -21.08
N LYS A 5 2.74 6.96 -20.08
CA LYS A 5 3.22 5.59 -20.27
C LYS A 5 2.11 4.78 -20.94
N LYS A 6 2.35 4.37 -22.19
CA LYS A 6 1.46 3.44 -22.89
C LYS A 6 1.42 2.12 -22.13
N THR A 7 0.24 1.74 -21.67
CA THR A 7 0.03 0.52 -20.89
C THR A 7 -0.42 -0.62 -21.80
N ASN A 8 0.04 -1.83 -21.50
CA ASN A 8 -0.38 -3.01 -22.25
C ASN A 8 -1.82 -3.38 -21.87
N LEU A 9 -2.77 -3.14 -22.79
CA LEU A 9 -4.19 -3.44 -22.60
C LEU A 9 -4.48 -4.93 -22.41
N ASN A 10 -3.62 -5.82 -22.93
CA ASN A 10 -3.80 -7.26 -22.82
C ASN A 10 -3.34 -7.83 -21.46
N SER A 11 -2.73 -6.99 -20.63
CA SER A 11 -2.21 -7.38 -19.32
C SER A 11 -2.99 -6.66 -18.23
N VAL A 12 -3.95 -7.38 -17.63
CA VAL A 12 -4.75 -6.87 -16.48
C VAL A 12 -3.86 -6.40 -15.33
N ARG A 13 -2.69 -7.04 -15.16
CA ARG A 13 -1.69 -6.63 -14.16
C ARG A 13 -1.03 -5.31 -14.48
N ASP A 14 -0.73 -5.03 -15.76
CA ASP A 14 -0.14 -3.76 -16.16
C ASP A 14 -1.18 -2.63 -16.05
N LEU A 15 -2.44 -2.91 -16.40
CA LEU A 15 -3.55 -1.98 -16.19
C LEU A 15 -3.74 -1.62 -14.72
N GLN A 16 -3.76 -2.63 -13.83
CA GLN A 16 -3.82 -2.39 -12.39
C GLN A 16 -2.63 -1.56 -11.91
N LYS A 17 -1.41 -1.92 -12.31
CA LYS A 17 -0.19 -1.23 -11.90
C LYS A 17 -0.21 0.24 -12.32
N THR A 18 -0.55 0.54 -13.57
CA THR A 18 -0.64 1.94 -14.03
C THR A 18 -1.75 2.71 -13.29
N THR A 19 -2.86 2.05 -12.97
CA THR A 19 -3.95 2.67 -12.18
C THR A 19 -3.48 2.98 -10.76
N ASP A 20 -2.86 2.00 -10.08
CA ASP A 20 -2.32 2.15 -8.74
C ASP A 20 -1.22 3.24 -8.69
N GLU A 21 -0.37 3.34 -9.73
CA GLU A 21 0.66 4.40 -9.86
C GLU A 21 0.05 5.82 -9.95
N ASN A 22 -1.15 5.95 -10.54
CA ASN A 22 -1.84 7.24 -10.67
C ASN A 22 -2.80 7.53 -9.51
N LEU A 23 -3.13 6.53 -8.69
CA LEU A 23 -4.12 6.61 -7.62
C LEU A 23 -3.75 7.69 -6.59
N ASN A 24 -2.49 7.75 -6.15
CA ASN A 24 -2.04 8.74 -5.17
C ASN A 24 -2.26 10.16 -5.67
N SER A 25 -1.92 10.42 -6.94
CA SER A 25 -2.05 11.74 -7.53
C SER A 25 -3.51 12.15 -7.75
N VAL A 26 -4.39 11.18 -8.03
CA VAL A 26 -5.84 11.39 -8.13
C VAL A 26 -6.44 11.74 -6.76
N LEU A 27 -6.06 11.02 -5.71
CA LEU A 27 -6.58 11.24 -4.37
C LEU A 27 -6.06 12.54 -3.73
N GLN A 28 -4.82 12.91 -4.05
CA GLN A 28 -4.27 14.21 -3.67
C GLN A 28 -5.05 15.37 -4.32
N GLN A 29 -5.47 15.22 -5.58
CA GLN A 29 -6.36 16.21 -6.22
C GLN A 29 -7.75 16.27 -5.56
N LEU A 30 -8.19 15.18 -4.92
CA LEU A 30 -9.43 15.11 -4.15
C LEU A 30 -9.29 15.63 -2.70
N GLY A 31 -8.09 16.07 -2.31
CA GLY A 31 -7.83 16.66 -0.99
C GLY A 31 -7.43 15.67 0.10
N TYR A 32 -7.09 14.42 -0.26
CA TYR A 32 -6.57 13.44 0.69
C TYR A 32 -5.04 13.47 0.71
N ASP A 33 -4.47 13.62 1.91
CA ASP A 33 -3.02 13.53 2.10
C ASP A 33 -2.61 12.07 2.34
N GLU A 34 -1.60 11.61 1.61
CA GLU A 34 -1.09 10.25 1.71
C GLU A 34 -0.39 10.01 3.07
N SER A 35 -0.74 8.91 3.72
CA SER A 35 -0.19 8.50 5.01
C SER A 35 0.90 7.44 4.82
N PHE A 36 2.15 7.80 5.09
CA PHE A 36 3.31 6.90 4.95
C PHE A 36 3.64 6.07 6.20
N ILE A 37 2.81 6.14 7.25
CA ILE A 37 3.07 5.53 8.55
C ILE A 37 3.43 4.04 8.45
N ILE A 38 2.71 3.27 7.62
CA ILE A 38 2.97 1.84 7.46
C ILE A 38 4.33 1.59 6.78
N THR A 39 4.69 2.43 5.81
CA THR A 39 5.99 2.38 5.13
C THR A 39 7.11 2.72 6.11
N ASP A 40 6.93 3.76 6.91
CA ASP A 40 7.90 4.19 7.91
C ASP A 40 8.11 3.14 9.00
N VAL A 41 7.03 2.49 9.45
CA VAL A 41 7.12 1.37 10.42
C VAL A 41 7.89 0.19 9.82
N LYS A 42 7.62 -0.19 8.56
CA LYS A 42 8.38 -1.26 7.89
C LYS A 42 9.85 -0.91 7.75
N LEU A 43 10.15 0.34 7.40
CA LEU A 43 11.51 0.84 7.26
C LEU A 43 12.23 0.84 8.62
N GLY A 44 11.59 1.36 9.66
CA GLY A 44 12.12 1.38 11.03
C GLY A 44 12.39 -0.02 11.58
N LEU A 45 11.46 -0.96 11.38
CA LEU A 45 11.65 -2.37 11.76
C LEU A 45 12.83 -2.99 11.00
N GLY A 46 12.94 -2.76 9.69
CA GLY A 46 14.06 -3.24 8.88
C GLY A 46 15.40 -2.69 9.38
N VAL A 47 15.51 -1.38 9.58
CA VAL A 47 16.73 -0.72 10.08
C VAL A 47 17.10 -1.24 11.48
N ALA A 48 16.11 -1.45 12.36
CA ALA A 48 16.35 -2.01 13.69
C ALA A 48 16.97 -3.41 13.63
N THR A 49 16.49 -4.28 12.72
CA THR A 49 17.08 -5.62 12.57
C THR A 49 18.54 -5.59 12.10
N VAL A 50 18.88 -4.68 11.18
CA VAL A 50 20.26 -4.48 10.70
C VAL A 50 21.16 -3.93 11.81
N ALA A 51 20.65 -2.99 12.62
CA ALA A 51 21.37 -2.45 13.76
C ALA A 51 21.70 -3.54 14.80
N ILE A 52 20.74 -4.41 15.13
CA ILE A 52 20.95 -5.54 16.03
C ILE A 52 22.04 -6.48 15.47
N ALA A 53 21.99 -6.82 14.19
CA ALA A 53 23.00 -7.66 13.56
C ALA A 53 24.39 -7.01 13.59
N GLY A 54 24.48 -5.71 13.34
CA GLY A 54 25.75 -4.97 13.41
C GLY A 54 26.33 -4.92 14.82
N LEU A 55 25.50 -4.72 15.84
CA LEU A 55 25.92 -4.76 17.25
C LEU A 55 26.39 -6.15 17.67
N LEU A 56 25.70 -7.20 17.21
CA LEU A 56 26.10 -8.58 17.47
C LEU A 56 27.48 -8.88 16.89
N PHE A 57 27.70 -8.49 15.63
CA PHE A 57 28.97 -8.69 14.94
C PHE A 57 30.13 -7.96 15.63
N LEU A 58 29.89 -6.74 16.14
CA LEU A 58 30.88 -6.01 16.93
C LEU A 58 31.17 -6.67 18.28
N ALA A 59 30.16 -7.26 18.91
CA ALA A 59 30.31 -7.99 20.17
C ALA A 59 31.11 -9.28 19.94
N ASP A 60 30.76 -10.07 18.92
CA ASP A 60 31.48 -11.29 18.51
C ASP A 60 32.98 -11.02 18.24
N LYS A 61 33.31 -9.84 17.72
CA LYS A 61 34.71 -9.45 17.46
C LYS A 61 35.51 -9.19 18.75
N LYS A 62 34.86 -8.82 19.86
CA LYS A 62 35.53 -8.39 21.10
C LYS A 62 35.58 -9.45 22.19
N TYR A 63 34.63 -10.38 22.24
CA TYR A 63 34.51 -11.36 23.34
C TYR A 63 34.62 -12.80 22.82
N GLN A 64 34.95 -13.74 23.72
CA GLN A 64 34.93 -15.15 23.36
C GLN A 64 33.49 -15.65 23.22
N PHE A 65 33.26 -16.55 22.25
CA PHE A 65 31.94 -17.09 21.90
C PHE A 65 31.13 -17.65 23.09
N LYS A 66 31.83 -18.19 24.11
CA LYS A 66 31.21 -18.79 25.30
C LYS A 66 30.42 -17.79 26.14
N ASP A 67 30.88 -16.54 26.22
CA ASP A 67 30.25 -15.49 27.02
C ASP A 67 29.13 -14.78 26.24
N ILE A 68 29.24 -14.73 24.91
CA ILE A 68 28.26 -14.11 24.03
C ILE A 68 27.12 -15.04 23.62
N TYR A 69 27.28 -16.36 23.74
CA TYR A 69 26.26 -17.34 23.31
C TYR A 69 24.84 -16.99 23.79
N SER A 70 24.66 -16.68 25.08
CA SER A 70 23.35 -16.31 25.63
C SER A 70 22.81 -15.00 25.03
N ILE A 71 23.68 -14.03 24.74
CA ILE A 71 23.32 -12.75 24.11
C ILE A 71 22.93 -12.98 22.65
N THR A 72 23.66 -13.82 21.92
CA THR A 72 23.37 -14.19 20.54
C THR A 72 22.04 -14.93 20.42
N VAL A 73 21.77 -15.88 21.32
CA VAL A 73 20.46 -16.55 21.38
C VAL A 73 19.35 -15.55 21.67
N ALA A 74 19.53 -14.64 22.63
CA ALA A 74 18.55 -13.60 22.92
C ALA A 74 18.29 -12.69 21.71
N ALA A 75 19.34 -12.31 20.98
CA ALA A 75 19.22 -11.48 19.78
C ALA A 75 18.51 -12.21 18.63
N CYS A 76 18.76 -13.50 18.43
CA CYS A 76 18.01 -14.33 17.48
C CYS A 76 16.52 -14.37 17.81
N VAL A 77 16.16 -14.48 19.09
CA VAL A 77 14.76 -14.45 19.54
C VAL A 77 14.13 -13.08 19.23
N VAL A 78 14.80 -11.98 19.58
CA VAL A 78 14.31 -10.62 19.29
C VAL A 78 14.15 -10.41 17.79
N TYR A 79 15.11 -10.84 16.98
CA TYR A 79 15.04 -10.78 15.52
C TYR A 79 13.85 -11.58 14.99
N GLY A 80 13.61 -12.79 15.50
CA GLY A 80 12.45 -13.62 15.14
C GLY A 80 11.13 -12.92 15.43
N VAL A 81 11.00 -12.28 16.60
CA VAL A 81 9.80 -11.51 16.98
C VAL A 81 9.58 -10.31 16.05
N LEU A 82 10.63 -9.55 15.75
CA LEU A 82 10.53 -8.40 14.82
C LEU A 82 10.07 -8.84 13.42
N ASN A 83 10.60 -9.96 12.92
CA ASN A 83 10.17 -10.52 11.64
C ASN A 83 8.73 -11.03 11.67
N ALA A 84 8.29 -11.65 12.77
CA ALA A 84 6.90 -12.07 12.93
C ALA A 84 5.94 -10.87 12.90
N ILE A 85 6.28 -9.76 13.58
CA ILE A 85 5.49 -8.52 13.55
C ILE A 85 5.44 -7.97 12.12
N LEU A 86 6.58 -7.91 11.43
CA LEU A 86 6.65 -7.45 10.04
C LEU A 86 5.80 -8.33 9.11
N PHE A 87 5.79 -9.65 9.32
CA PHE A 87 4.95 -10.59 8.59
C PHE A 87 3.46 -10.32 8.81
N LEU A 88 3.03 -10.12 10.05
CA LEU A 88 1.64 -9.79 10.38
C LEU A 88 1.18 -8.47 9.75
N ILE A 89 2.03 -7.45 9.76
CA ILE A 89 1.76 -6.17 9.09
C ILE A 89 1.59 -6.39 7.58
N ASN A 90 2.50 -7.12 6.94
CA ASN A 90 2.37 -7.39 5.50
C ASN A 90 1.13 -8.22 5.16
N LEU A 91 0.73 -9.15 6.01
CA LEU A 91 -0.49 -9.93 5.81
C LEU A 91 -1.75 -9.06 5.89
N LYS A 92 -1.81 -8.16 6.88
CA LYS A 92 -2.95 -7.26 7.08
C LYS A 92 -3.11 -6.22 5.96
N TYR A 93 -2.00 -5.71 5.43
CA TYR A 93 -2.00 -4.63 4.42
C TYR A 93 -1.70 -5.11 2.99
N LYS A 94 -1.80 -6.41 2.69
CA LYS A 94 -1.39 -7.00 1.40
C LYS A 94 -2.08 -6.35 0.17
N ASN A 95 -3.36 -6.01 0.30
CA ASN A 95 -4.17 -5.47 -0.79
C ASN A 95 -4.38 -3.96 -0.67
N VAL A 96 -3.93 -3.34 0.42
CA VAL A 96 -4.07 -1.91 0.65
C VAL A 96 -3.02 -1.20 -0.19
N LYS A 97 -3.47 -0.38 -1.14
CA LYS A 97 -2.59 0.38 -2.04
C LYS A 97 -2.42 1.82 -1.60
N TYR A 98 -3.42 2.38 -0.93
CA TYR A 98 -3.38 3.74 -0.46
C TYR A 98 -4.06 3.87 0.91
N ILE A 99 -3.43 4.63 1.79
CA ILE A 99 -4.01 5.10 3.04
C ILE A 99 -3.81 6.61 3.04
N GLY A 100 -4.89 7.35 3.19
CA GLY A 100 -4.83 8.80 3.29
C GLY A 100 -5.69 9.31 4.43
N ASP A 101 -5.38 10.51 4.90
CA ASP A 101 -6.15 11.19 5.92
C ASP A 101 -6.73 12.48 5.28
N ASP A 102 -8.04 12.69 5.42
CA ASP A 102 -8.69 13.95 5.02
C ASP A 102 -8.33 15.06 6.02
N SER A 103 -8.41 16.34 5.60
CA SER A 103 -8.20 17.52 6.45
C SER A 103 -9.12 17.53 7.70
N LYS A 104 -10.25 16.81 7.64
CA LYS A 104 -11.18 16.59 8.77
C LYS A 104 -10.81 15.40 9.69
N GLY A 105 -9.65 14.78 9.49
CA GLY A 105 -9.16 13.64 10.28
C GLY A 105 -9.84 12.30 9.97
N SER A 106 -10.55 12.19 8.83
CA SER A 106 -11.15 10.93 8.39
C SER A 106 -10.12 10.11 7.62
N ARG A 107 -9.76 8.92 8.14
CA ARG A 107 -8.86 8.00 7.43
C ARG A 107 -9.61 7.26 6.32
N ILE A 108 -9.12 7.39 5.09
CA ILE A 108 -9.54 6.62 3.93
C ILE A 108 -8.50 5.52 3.64
N THR A 109 -8.96 4.29 3.46
CA THR A 109 -8.12 3.16 3.05
C THR A 109 -8.66 2.61 1.74
N ILE A 110 -7.81 2.54 0.72
CA ILE A 110 -8.17 2.03 -0.60
C ILE A 110 -7.35 0.78 -0.86
N ALA A 111 -8.06 -0.34 -1.01
CA ALA A 111 -7.51 -1.61 -1.43
C ALA A 111 -7.93 -1.90 -2.88
N SER A 112 -6.99 -2.32 -3.70
CA SER A 112 -7.28 -2.74 -5.08
C SER A 112 -7.00 -4.23 -5.25
N ASP A 113 -7.91 -4.92 -5.94
CA ASP A 113 -7.81 -6.33 -6.28
C ASP A 113 -8.20 -6.53 -7.75
N ILE A 114 -7.59 -7.54 -8.37
CA ILE A 114 -7.94 -7.97 -9.72
C ILE A 114 -8.12 -9.48 -9.75
N LYS A 115 -9.18 -9.92 -10.43
CA LYS A 115 -9.36 -11.32 -10.76
C LYS A 115 -8.66 -11.63 -12.07
N LYS A 116 -8.01 -12.79 -12.13
CA LYS A 116 -7.28 -13.23 -13.32
C LYS A 116 -8.28 -13.36 -14.48
N TYR A 117 -7.97 -12.72 -15.61
CA TYR A 117 -8.79 -12.70 -16.84
C TYR A 117 -10.09 -11.88 -16.79
N GLU A 118 -10.37 -11.16 -15.70
CA GLU A 118 -11.51 -10.26 -15.63
C GLU A 118 -11.07 -8.81 -15.87
N PRO A 119 -11.72 -8.06 -16.79
CA PRO A 119 -11.37 -6.68 -17.11
C PRO A 119 -11.97 -5.67 -16.11
N TYR A 120 -12.03 -6.05 -14.83
CA TYR A 120 -12.57 -5.22 -13.75
C TYR A 120 -11.48 -4.86 -12.75
N TYR A 121 -11.40 -3.58 -12.42
CA TYR A 121 -10.63 -3.06 -11.30
C TYR A 121 -11.53 -3.09 -10.06
N ASN A 122 -11.32 -4.06 -9.17
CA ASN A 122 -12.08 -4.15 -7.93
C ASN A 122 -11.42 -3.25 -6.89
N VAL A 123 -12.14 -2.22 -6.47
CA VAL A 123 -11.68 -1.26 -5.47
C VAL A 123 -12.53 -1.43 -4.23
N THR A 124 -11.88 -1.58 -3.08
CA THR A 124 -12.53 -1.54 -1.78
C THR A 124 -12.10 -0.26 -1.08
N ILE A 125 -13.03 0.65 -0.91
CA ILE A 125 -12.85 1.93 -0.22
C ILE A 125 -13.39 1.76 1.19
N THR A 126 -12.57 2.04 2.19
CA THR A 126 -12.96 2.02 3.60
C THR A 126 -12.82 3.42 4.17
N VAL A 127 -13.92 4.00 4.68
CA VAL A 127 -13.94 5.30 5.35
C VAL A 127 -14.68 5.11 6.68
N LYS A 128 -14.02 5.43 7.81
CA LYS A 128 -14.61 5.41 9.17
C LYS A 128 -15.58 4.21 9.40
N ASP A 129 -15.06 2.99 9.20
CA ASP A 129 -15.77 1.71 9.37
C ASP A 129 -16.80 1.31 8.29
N THR A 130 -17.06 2.17 7.31
CA THR A 130 -17.88 1.79 6.14
C THR A 130 -17.00 1.27 5.02
N VAL A 131 -17.29 0.04 4.59
CA VAL A 131 -16.60 -0.62 3.47
C VAL A 131 -17.51 -0.60 2.25
N VAL A 132 -17.05 -0.01 1.15
CA VAL A 132 -17.72 -0.06 -0.15
C VAL A 132 -16.80 -0.72 -1.16
N THR A 133 -17.33 -1.75 -1.83
CA THR A 133 -16.64 -2.44 -2.92
C THR A 133 -17.28 -2.01 -4.24
N ALA A 134 -16.46 -1.48 -5.15
CA ALA A 134 -16.84 -1.10 -6.49
C ALA A 134 -16.02 -1.90 -7.51
N ALA A 135 -16.67 -2.37 -8.57
CA ALA A 135 -16.02 -3.03 -9.70
C ALA A 135 -16.08 -2.09 -10.90
N ILE A 136 -14.95 -1.43 -11.21
CA ILE A 136 -14.87 -0.45 -12.29
C ILE A 136 -14.22 -1.13 -13.52
N PRO A 137 -14.89 -1.20 -14.68
CA PRO A 137 -14.29 -1.74 -15.89
C PRO A 137 -13.12 -0.88 -16.38
N PHE A 138 -11.99 -1.48 -16.77
CA PHE A 138 -10.82 -0.71 -17.24
C PHE A 138 -11.11 0.14 -18.49
N ASN A 139 -12.08 -0.25 -19.31
CA ASN A 139 -12.48 0.50 -20.52
C ASN A 139 -13.11 1.87 -20.24
N LYS A 140 -13.47 2.17 -18.98
CA LYS A 140 -14.07 3.44 -18.58
C LYS A 140 -13.05 4.54 -18.34
N PHE A 141 -11.78 4.20 -18.21
CA PHE A 141 -10.71 5.15 -17.90
C PHE A 141 -9.38 4.84 -18.61
N PHE A 142 -9.33 3.77 -19.41
CA PHE A 142 -8.26 3.55 -20.39
C PHE A 142 -8.79 3.75 -21.80
N ASP A 143 -8.07 4.55 -22.58
CA ASP A 143 -8.32 4.75 -24.00
C ASP A 143 -7.93 3.50 -24.81
N VAL A 144 -8.48 3.37 -26.03
CA VAL A 144 -8.22 2.29 -27.01
C VAL A 144 -6.73 2.15 -27.33
N ILE A 145 -5.97 3.24 -27.18
CA ILE A 145 -4.53 3.29 -27.44
C ILE A 145 -3.71 2.86 -26.20
N GLY A 146 -4.34 2.68 -25.03
CA GLY A 146 -3.69 2.26 -23.78
C GLY A 146 -3.19 3.40 -22.90
N TYR A 147 -3.76 4.59 -23.05
CA TYR A 147 -3.48 5.74 -22.19
C TYR A 147 -4.49 5.85 -21.05
N PHE A 148 -4.01 6.22 -19.87
CA PHE A 148 -4.83 6.40 -18.67
C PHE A 148 -5.48 7.79 -18.68
N ASN A 149 -6.80 7.84 -18.72
CA ASN A 149 -7.59 9.05 -18.63
C ASN A 149 -7.85 9.40 -17.16
N ARG A 150 -7.06 10.35 -16.65
CA ARG A 150 -7.10 10.75 -15.25
C ARG A 150 -8.41 11.44 -14.87
N ASP A 151 -8.95 12.30 -15.73
CA ASP A 151 -10.16 13.09 -15.43
C ASP A 151 -11.40 12.20 -15.31
N GLU A 152 -11.53 11.18 -16.15
CA GLU A 152 -12.61 10.20 -16.05
C GLU A 152 -12.49 9.35 -14.79
N PHE A 153 -11.26 8.94 -14.44
CA PHE A 153 -11.03 8.18 -13.22
C PHE A 153 -11.36 9.01 -11.96
N ILE A 154 -11.00 10.30 -11.93
CA ILE A 154 -11.36 11.22 -10.83
C ILE A 154 -12.87 11.29 -10.67
N LYS A 155 -13.63 11.42 -11.77
CA LYS A 155 -15.10 11.48 -11.72
C LYS A 155 -15.70 10.20 -11.14
N LEU A 156 -15.25 9.04 -11.63
CA LEU A 156 -15.73 7.73 -11.15
C LEU A 156 -15.41 7.52 -9.67
N ILE A 157 -14.18 7.81 -9.24
CA ILE A 157 -13.79 7.68 -7.82
C ILE A 157 -14.56 8.68 -6.95
N SER A 158 -14.75 9.92 -7.41
CA SER A 158 -15.56 10.92 -6.69
C SER A 158 -17.00 10.48 -6.54
N GLU A 159 -17.60 9.89 -7.57
CA GLU A 159 -18.96 9.33 -7.50
C GLU A 159 -19.07 8.20 -6.48
N GLU A 160 -18.09 7.28 -6.46
CA GLU A 160 -18.06 6.19 -5.47
C GLU A 160 -17.82 6.70 -4.05
N ILE A 161 -16.95 7.71 -3.86
CA ILE A 161 -16.73 8.35 -2.55
C ILE A 161 -17.99 9.12 -2.10
N ASN A 162 -18.68 9.82 -3.00
CA ASN A 162 -19.93 10.51 -2.67
C ASN A 162 -21.06 9.54 -2.30
N LYS A 163 -21.08 8.32 -2.84
CA LYS A 163 -22.02 7.26 -2.40
C LYS A 163 -21.72 6.81 -0.97
N VAL A 164 -20.46 6.85 -0.54
CA VAL A 164 -20.07 6.57 0.86
C VAL A 164 -20.56 7.70 1.77
N ASP A 165 -20.41 8.96 1.38
CA ASP A 165 -20.82 10.13 2.17
C ASP A 165 -22.35 10.27 2.28
N LYS A 166 -23.09 10.05 1.18
CA LYS A 166 -24.56 10.06 1.17
C LYS A 166 -25.22 8.95 1.98
N LYS A 167 -24.49 7.90 2.37
CA LYS A 167 -25.00 6.87 3.29
C LYS A 167 -25.03 7.36 4.75
N HIS A 168 -24.53 8.57 5.01
CA HIS A 168 -24.48 9.24 6.32
C HIS A 168 -25.27 10.57 6.42
N GLN A 169 -26.04 10.96 5.39
CA GLN A 169 -27.13 11.94 5.54
C GLN A 169 -28.47 11.22 5.67
#